data_AF-X1CFQ5-F1
#
_entry.id   AF-X1CFQ5-F1
#
_cell.length_a   1.000
_cell.length_b   1.000
_cell.length_c   1.000
_cell.angle_alpha   90.00
_cell.angle_beta   90.00
_cell.angle_gamma   90.00
#
_symmetry.space_group_name_H-M   'P 1'
#
loop_
_entity.id
_entity.type
_entity.pdbx_description
1 polymer ?
#
loop_
_entity_poly.entity_id
_entity_poly.type
_entity_poly.pdbx_seq_one_letter_code
_entity_poly.pdbx_strand_id
1 'polypeptide(L)'
;FISFLASIMISYSRARAEVFFKGDFDIGLMARSERLFYLFITMTIAFFYGFMKEFLFFFMLLVIGTYFFRMTHIYYQIKREITK
;
A
#
# COMPACT_ATOMS: atom_id res chain seq x y z
N PHE A 1 -0.09 -14.82 -8.83
CA PHE A 1 0.62 -15.55 -7.76
C PHE A 1 1.53 -14.62 -6.94
N ILE A 2 2.45 -13.89 -7.56
CA ILE A 2 3.36 -12.95 -6.87
C ILE A 2 2.61 -11.87 -6.06
N SER A 3 1.54 -11.30 -6.59
CA SER A 3 0.73 -10.27 -5.89
C SER A 3 0.00 -10.81 -4.65
N PHE A 4 -0.35 -12.10 -4.64
CA PHE A 4 -0.99 -12.75 -3.50
C PHE A 4 0.03 -12.96 -2.37
N LEU A 5 1.21 -13.45 -2.72
CA LEU A 5 2.31 -13.65 -1.77
C LEU A 5 2.79 -12.31 -1.19
N ALA A 6 2.89 -11.26 -2.00
CA ALA A 6 3.20 -9.91 -1.54
C ALA A 6 2.15 -9.37 -0.55
N SER A 7 0.86 -9.62 -0.77
CA SER A 7 -0.20 -9.18 0.15
C SER A 7 -0.12 -9.88 1.51
N ILE A 8 0.27 -11.16 1.54
CA ILE A 8 0.49 -11.91 2.78
C ILE A 8 1.71 -11.36 3.52
N MET A 9 2.82 -11.13 2.80
CA MET A 9 4.06 -10.60 3.37
C MET A 9 3.86 -9.22 4.02
N ILE A 10 3.07 -8.33 3.40
CA ILE A 10 2.76 -7.01 3.96
C ILE A 10 1.99 -7.14 5.28
N SER A 11 1.02 -8.05 5.34
CA SER A 11 0.22 -8.28 6.55
C SER A 11 1.05 -8.89 7.69
N TYR A 12 1.94 -9.83 7.34
CA TYR A 12 2.86 -10.46 8.29
C TYR A 12 3.89 -9.47 8.83
N SER A 13 4.47 -8.64 7.96
CA SER A 13 5.45 -7.62 8.37
C SER A 13 4.85 -6.61 9.35
N ARG A 14 3.61 -6.17 9.14
CA ARG A 14 2.88 -5.31 10.10
C ARG A 14 2.65 -6.02 11.43
N ALA A 15 2.05 -7.22 11.39
CA ALA A 15 1.75 -7.99 12.60
C ALA A 15 3.02 -8.27 13.42
N ARG A 16 4.15 -8.52 12.75
CA ARG A 16 5.40 -8.78 13.45
C ARG A 16 6.06 -7.51 13.99
N ALA A 17 5.93 -6.38 13.29
CA ALA A 17 6.38 -5.07 13.77
C ALA A 17 5.64 -4.63 15.05
N GLU A 18 4.31 -4.83 15.12
CA GLU A 18 3.50 -4.51 16.31
C GLU A 18 3.90 -5.31 17.56
N VAL A 19 4.39 -6.55 17.39
CA VAL A 19 4.89 -7.35 18.53
C VAL A 19 6.24 -6.83 19.05
N PHE A 20 7.09 -6.29 18.17
CA PHE A 20 8.41 -5.78 18.56
C PHE A 20 8.39 -4.33 19.04
N PHE A 21 7.51 -3.51 18.49
CA PHE A 21 7.44 -2.08 18.74
C PHE A 21 5.99 -1.64 18.87
N LYS A 22 5.64 -0.98 19.98
CA LYS A 22 4.31 -0.37 20.15
C LYS A 22 4.22 0.90 19.29
N GLY A 23 3.83 0.73 18.04
CA GLY A 23 3.63 1.82 17.07
C GLY A 23 2.42 1.56 16.19
N ASP A 24 1.74 2.62 15.77
CA ASP A 24 0.70 2.53 14.75
C ASP A 24 1.37 2.54 13.37
N PHE A 25 1.34 1.39 12.70
CA PHE A 25 1.97 1.17 11.40
C PHE A 25 0.96 1.24 10.25
N ASP A 26 -0.30 1.63 10.49
CA ASP A 26 -1.34 1.69 9.47
C ASP A 26 -1.39 3.03 8.71
N ILE A 27 -0.21 3.56 8.37
CA ILE A 27 -0.07 4.86 7.71
C ILE A 27 0.59 4.65 6.35
N GLY A 28 -0.16 4.91 5.29
CA GLY A 28 0.32 4.92 3.91
C GLY A 28 -0.56 5.83 3.06
N LEU A 29 0.01 6.38 1.99
CA LEU A 29 -0.64 7.31 1.05
C LEU A 29 -1.99 6.84 0.49
N MET A 30 -2.27 5.54 0.54
CA MET A 30 -3.52 4.96 0.08
C MET A 30 -3.92 3.77 0.96
N ALA A 31 -5.06 3.90 1.63
CA ALA A 31 -5.67 2.84 2.41
C ALA A 31 -6.21 1.72 1.51
N ARG A 32 -6.55 0.58 2.10
CA ARG A 32 -7.10 -0.57 1.36
C ARG A 32 -8.43 -0.23 0.65
N SER A 33 -9.29 0.51 1.34
CA SER A 33 -10.57 0.99 0.82
C SER A 33 -10.38 1.90 -0.40
N GLU A 34 -9.43 2.82 -0.34
CA GLU A 34 -9.14 3.78 -1.40
C GLU A 34 -8.64 3.11 -2.68
N ARG A 35 -7.77 2.09 -2.57
CA ARG A 35 -7.33 1.30 -3.75
C ARG A 35 -8.50 0.63 -4.46
N LEU A 36 -9.42 0.04 -3.69
CA LEU A 36 -10.61 -0.61 -4.23
C LEU A 36 -11.55 0.41 -4.88
N PHE A 37 -11.71 1.57 -4.25
CA PHE A 37 -12.53 2.66 -4.77
C PHE A 37 -11.98 3.23 -6.09
N TYR A 38 -10.67 3.44 -6.18
CA TYR A 38 -10.02 3.88 -7.40
C TYR A 38 -10.18 2.87 -8.54
N LEU A 39 -9.97 1.57 -8.27
CA LEU A 39 -10.19 0.52 -9.26
C LEU A 39 -11.65 0.44 -9.71
N PHE A 40 -12.60 0.60 -8.79
CA PHE A 40 -14.01 0.60 -9.13
C PHE A 40 -14.35 1.73 -10.11
N ILE A 41 -14.01 2.98 -9.78
CA ILE A 41 -14.29 4.14 -10.65
C ILE A 41 -13.57 4.02 -11.98
N THR A 42 -12.28 3.69 -11.98
CA THR A 42 -11.51 3.63 -13.22
C THR A 42 -11.97 2.49 -14.12
N MET A 43 -12.39 1.34 -13.58
CA MET A 43 -12.97 0.26 -14.39
C MET A 43 -14.37 0.60 -14.90
N THR A 44 -15.21 1.29 -14.12
CA THR A 44 -16.49 1.80 -14.60
C THR A 44 -16.30 2.76 -15.77
N ILE A 45 -15.38 3.73 -15.67
CA ILE A 45 -15.09 4.69 -16.75
C ILE A 45 -14.46 3.98 -17.95
N ALA A 46 -13.52 3.06 -17.71
CA ALA A 46 -12.85 2.31 -18.76
C ALA A 46 -13.81 1.44 -19.58
N PHE A 47 -14.87 0.91 -18.95
CA PHE A 47 -15.92 0.16 -19.64
C PHE A 47 -16.65 0.99 -20.71
N PHE A 48 -16.86 2.29 -20.47
CA PHE A 48 -17.56 3.17 -21.41
C PHE A 48 -16.63 3.84 -22.44
N TYR A 49 -15.40 4.18 -22.08
CA TYR A 49 -14.52 5.01 -22.91
C TYR A 49 -13.26 4.29 -23.47
N GLY A 50 -12.93 3.09 -22.99
CA GLY A 50 -11.88 2.26 -23.61
C GLY A 50 -10.42 2.53 -23.22
N PHE A 51 -10.15 3.16 -22.07
CA PHE A 51 -8.79 3.56 -21.60
C PHE A 51 -8.22 2.67 -20.47
N MET A 52 -8.45 1.36 -20.55
CA MET A 52 -8.04 0.41 -19.49
C MET A 52 -6.55 0.49 -19.13
N LYS A 53 -5.68 0.63 -20.13
CA LYS A 53 -4.22 0.51 -19.97
C LYS A 53 -3.63 1.71 -19.23
N GLU A 54 -4.11 2.89 -19.54
CA GLU A 54 -3.68 4.17 -18.97
C GLU A 54 -4.06 4.24 -17.49
N PHE A 55 -5.30 3.89 -17.15
CA PHE A 55 -5.75 3.88 -15.75
C PHE A 55 -4.99 2.85 -14.89
N LEU A 56 -4.68 1.67 -15.45
CA LEU A 56 -3.86 0.66 -14.78
C LEU A 56 -2.42 1.13 -14.58
N PHE A 57 -1.85 1.88 -15.52
CA PHE A 57 -0.51 2.46 -15.38
C PHE A 57 -0.46 3.50 -14.25
N PHE A 58 -1.42 4.41 -14.17
CA PHE A 58 -1.53 5.35 -13.04
C PHE A 58 -1.73 4.64 -11.70
N PHE A 59 -2.57 3.60 -11.68
CA PHE A 59 -2.76 2.78 -10.49
C PHE A 59 -1.46 2.13 -10.01
N MET A 60 -0.66 1.61 -10.94
CA MET A 60 0.65 1.02 -10.64
C MET A 60 1.59 2.03 -9.97
N LEU A 61 1.66 3.27 -10.48
CA LEU A 61 2.48 4.33 -9.88
C LEU A 61 2.04 4.67 -8.45
N LEU A 62 0.72 4.76 -8.21
CA LEU A 62 0.17 4.99 -6.87
C LEU A 62 0.51 3.87 -5.90
N VAL A 63 0.50 2.62 -6.36
CA VAL A 63 0.89 1.45 -5.56
C VAL A 63 2.38 1.46 -5.21
N ILE A 64 3.24 1.83 -6.16
CA ILE A 64 4.69 1.95 -5.91
C ILE A 64 4.96 3.09 -4.91
N GLY A 65 4.32 4.25 -5.08
CA GLY A 65 4.45 5.38 -4.16
C GLY A 65 4.01 5.03 -2.74
N THR A 66 2.88 4.34 -2.58
CA THR A 66 2.41 3.87 -1.27
C THR A 66 3.34 2.86 -0.62
N TYR A 67 3.92 1.95 -1.41
CA TYR A 67 4.91 1.00 -0.92
C TYR A 67 6.14 1.72 -0.37
N PHE A 68 6.69 2.69 -1.12
CA PHE A 68 7.87 3.45 -0.70
C PHE A 68 7.60 4.28 0.57
N PHE A 69 6.42 4.88 0.65
CA PHE A 69 5.99 5.66 1.83
C PHE A 69 5.87 4.78 3.08
N ARG A 70 5.35 3.55 2.96
CA ARG A 70 5.27 2.60 4.07
C ARG A 70 6.66 2.16 4.55
N MET A 71 7.57 1.86 3.63
CA MET A 71 8.92 1.39 3.98
C MET A 71 9.73 2.47 4.73
N THR A 72 9.66 3.72 4.27
CA THR A 72 10.34 4.83 4.95
C THR A 72 9.75 5.10 6.33
N HIS A 73 8.42 5.06 6.48
CA HIS A 73 7.77 5.29 7.78
C HIS A 73 8.06 4.19 8.80
N ILE A 74 8.08 2.93 8.39
CA ILE A 74 8.50 1.80 9.22
C ILE A 74 9.95 1.98 9.68
N TYR A 75 10.85 2.36 8.75
CA TYR A 75 12.26 2.63 9.08
C TYR A 75 12.40 3.77 10.10
N TYR A 76 11.66 4.87 9.94
CA TYR A 76 11.65 5.98 10.89
C TYR A 76 11.12 5.59 12.27
N GLN A 77 10.04 4.80 12.34
CA GLN A 77 9.49 4.32 13.62
C GLN A 77 10.48 3.40 14.35
N ILE A 78 11.10 2.46 13.63
CA ILE A 78 12.13 1.57 14.20
C ILE A 78 13.31 2.40 14.74
N LYS A 79 13.79 3.38 13.97
CA LYS A 79 14.90 4.25 14.41
C LYS A 79 14.53 5.07 15.65
N ARG A 80 13.27 5.51 15.76
CA ARG A 80 12.78 6.29 16.90
C ARG A 80 12.72 5.46 18.18
N GLU A 81 12.31 4.21 18.11
CA GLU A 81 12.26 3.30 19.27
C GLU A 81 13.64 2.84 19.72
N ILE A 82 14.62 2.69 18.80
CA ILE A 82 16.02 2.35 19.14
C ILE A 82 16.74 3.50 19.85
N THR A 83 16.31 4.75 19.62
CA THR A 83 16.96 5.95 20.18
C THR A 83 16.41 6.35 21.56
N LYS A 84 15.32 5.73 22.01
CA LYS A 84 14.76 5.90 23.36
C LYS A 84 15.38 4.89 24.33
#